data_AF-A0A2E4CYT4-F1
#
_entry.id   AF-A0A2E4CYT4-F1
#
_cell.length_a   1.000
_cell.length_b   1.000
_cell.length_c   1.000
_cell.angle_alpha   90.00
_cell.angle_beta   90.00
_cell.angle_gamma   90.00
#
_symmetry.space_group_name_H-M   'P 1'
#
loop_
_entity.id
_entity.type
_entity.pdbx_description
1 polymer ?
#
loop_
_entity_poly.entity_id
_entity_poly.type
_entity_poly.pdbx_seq_one_letter_code
_entity_poly.pdbx_strand_id
1 'polypeptide(L)'
;MQIAQLMTARPQKRARAGQSSQCSIGSHSLGTHRLALIRQTLESGFDMQRSNTQKQFHDSFLNACCRFLFSDDTNAPDFTDIMQANGWDDLRQQVLCMTPRRFGKTTAVSMYVAAIAWHVPSEQAIFSTGRRASSKLLEQVLGLLRKLPGADDRIVKANQEMIWISHPGGKLAKISSYPSCAKTLRGVGGHIIYMEEAAFMDLAVFYEVIVPLLEVRLNGFFLLLTGCSD
;
A
#
# COMPACT_ATOMS: atom_id res chain seq x y z
N MET A 1 -21.42 28.90 9.28
CA MET A 1 -21.77 28.99 7.85
C MET A 1 -21.49 27.62 7.23
N GLN A 2 -22.50 26.74 7.19
CA GLN A 2 -22.44 25.44 6.50
C GLN A 2 -22.49 25.66 4.98
N ILE A 3 -21.87 24.80 4.18
CA ILE A 3 -22.46 23.81 3.23
C ILE A 3 -21.33 23.59 2.19
N ALA A 4 -21.02 22.46 1.54
CA ALA A 4 -21.31 21.03 1.67
C ALA A 4 -20.41 20.26 0.65
N GLN A 5 -20.35 18.95 0.85
CA GLN A 5 -19.86 17.85 0.02
C GLN A 5 -19.81 18.06 -1.51
N LEU A 6 -18.74 17.56 -2.15
CA LEU A 6 -18.80 17.03 -3.52
C LEU A 6 -18.56 15.52 -3.51
N MET A 7 -19.56 14.78 -3.02
CA MET A 7 -19.71 13.35 -3.30
C MET A 7 -20.82 13.20 -4.32
N THR A 8 -20.47 13.03 -5.60
CA THR A 8 -21.44 12.58 -6.60
C THR A 8 -21.42 11.05 -6.63
N ALA A 9 -22.34 10.42 -5.89
CA ALA A 9 -22.73 9.05 -6.16
C ALA A 9 -23.36 9.01 -7.57
N ARG A 10 -22.77 8.25 -8.49
CA ARG A 10 -23.33 8.01 -9.83
C ARG A 10 -24.01 6.64 -9.90
N PRO A 11 -25.17 6.53 -10.57
CA PRO A 11 -25.95 5.30 -10.61
C PRO A 11 -25.26 4.21 -11.45
N GLN A 12 -25.32 2.97 -10.98
CA GLN A 12 -24.85 1.79 -11.70
C GLN A 12 -25.66 1.59 -13.00
N LYS A 13 -25.00 1.75 -14.15
CA LYS A 13 -25.56 1.34 -15.45
C LYS A 13 -25.60 -0.19 -15.51
N ARG A 14 -26.80 -0.76 -15.67
CA ARG A 14 -26.99 -2.17 -16.06
C ARG A 14 -26.30 -2.42 -17.41
N ALA A 15 -25.26 -3.25 -17.40
CA ALA A 15 -24.63 -3.75 -18.62
C ALA A 15 -25.57 -4.77 -19.31
N ARG A 16 -25.75 -4.59 -20.61
CA ARG A 16 -26.50 -5.50 -21.50
C ARG A 16 -25.71 -6.80 -21.69
N ALA A 17 -26.43 -7.91 -21.70
CA ALA A 17 -25.91 -9.22 -22.07
C ALA A 17 -25.55 -9.26 -23.57
N GLY A 18 -24.35 -9.76 -23.89
CA GLY A 18 -23.92 -9.93 -25.28
C GLY A 18 -22.52 -10.57 -25.40
N GLN A 19 -22.53 -11.87 -25.69
CA GLN A 19 -21.51 -12.68 -26.38
C GLN A 19 -20.21 -13.02 -25.64
N SER A 20 -20.19 -14.27 -25.17
CA SER A 20 -19.06 -15.04 -24.68
C SER A 20 -17.99 -15.23 -25.76
N SER A 21 -16.91 -14.48 -25.65
CA SER A 21 -15.65 -14.82 -26.31
C SER A 21 -14.96 -15.91 -25.48
N GLN A 22 -14.85 -17.11 -26.04
CA GLN A 22 -14.07 -18.20 -25.43
C GLN A 22 -12.61 -17.75 -25.33
N CYS A 23 -12.16 -17.40 -24.12
CA CYS A 23 -10.78 -17.09 -23.84
C CYS A 23 -10.06 -18.40 -23.50
N SER A 24 -8.99 -18.69 -24.24
CA SER A 24 -8.02 -19.76 -23.97
C SER A 24 -7.61 -19.74 -22.49
N ILE A 25 -7.46 -20.91 -21.87
CA ILE A 25 -6.98 -21.10 -20.50
C ILE A 25 -5.53 -20.59 -20.41
N GLY A 26 -5.38 -19.27 -20.27
CA GLY A 26 -4.11 -18.58 -20.14
C GLY A 26 -3.60 -18.72 -18.71
N SER A 27 -2.28 -18.84 -18.56
CA SER A 27 -1.61 -18.80 -17.25
C SER A 27 -2.16 -17.65 -16.41
N HIS A 28 -2.71 -17.94 -15.24
CA HIS A 28 -3.23 -16.91 -14.34
C HIS A 28 -2.14 -15.87 -14.05
N SER A 29 -2.41 -14.59 -14.35
CA SER A 29 -1.52 -13.47 -14.05
C SER A 29 -1.16 -13.46 -12.56
N LEU A 30 0.15 -13.37 -12.26
CA LEU A 30 0.65 -13.35 -10.89
C LEU A 30 0.20 -12.07 -10.18
N GLY A 31 0.22 -10.93 -10.85
CA GLY A 31 -0.30 -9.67 -10.33
C GLY A 31 -1.78 -9.73 -9.97
N THR A 32 -2.61 -10.36 -10.81
CA THR A 32 -4.03 -10.58 -10.51
C THR A 32 -4.22 -11.44 -9.27
N HIS A 33 -3.42 -12.52 -9.14
CA HIS A 33 -3.46 -13.38 -7.97
C HIS A 33 -3.04 -12.64 -6.68
N ARG A 34 -1.95 -11.87 -6.74
CA ARG A 34 -1.48 -11.01 -5.63
C ARG A 34 -2.57 -10.03 -5.20
N LEU A 35 -3.19 -9.35 -6.16
CA LEU A 35 -4.26 -8.38 -5.91
C LEU A 35 -5.44 -9.01 -5.14
N ALA A 36 -5.87 -10.20 -5.56
CA ALA A 36 -6.94 -10.94 -4.91
C ALA A 36 -6.57 -11.35 -3.47
N LEU A 37 -5.36 -11.88 -3.26
CA LEU A 37 -4.85 -12.27 -1.94
C LEU A 37 -4.74 -11.07 -0.98
N ILE A 38 -4.22 -9.94 -1.46
CA ILE A 38 -4.13 -8.71 -0.66
C ILE A 38 -5.55 -8.23 -0.27
N ARG A 39 -6.49 -8.19 -1.21
CA ARG A 39 -7.89 -7.82 -0.94
C ARG A 39 -8.52 -8.76 0.10
N GLN A 40 -8.30 -10.07 -0.01
CA GLN A 40 -8.79 -11.06 0.93
C GLN A 40 -8.22 -10.86 2.34
N THR A 41 -6.90 -10.70 2.45
CA THR A 41 -6.23 -10.46 3.74
C THR A 41 -6.70 -9.16 4.38
N LEU A 42 -6.91 -8.10 3.60
CA LEU A 42 -7.44 -6.84 4.12
C LEU A 42 -8.89 -6.97 4.62
N GLU A 43 -9.69 -7.88 4.05
CA GLU A 43 -11.09 -8.06 4.45
C GLU A 43 -11.24 -8.95 5.69
N SER A 44 -10.45 -10.02 5.81
CA SER A 44 -10.65 -11.02 6.87
C SER A 44 -9.38 -11.50 7.58
N GLY A 45 -8.19 -11.08 7.16
CA GLY A 45 -6.93 -11.61 7.67
C GLY A 45 -6.48 -11.07 9.03
N PHE A 46 -7.06 -9.96 9.51
CA PHE A 46 -6.56 -9.24 10.69
C PHE A 46 -7.52 -9.20 11.87
N ASP A 47 -8.62 -9.95 11.84
CA ASP A 47 -9.72 -9.89 12.83
C ASP A 47 -10.22 -8.47 13.08
N MET A 48 -10.16 -7.63 12.05
CA MET A 48 -10.50 -6.21 12.09
C MET A 48 -11.40 -5.86 10.92
N GLN A 49 -12.53 -5.26 11.21
CA GLN A 49 -13.44 -4.71 10.20
C GLN A 49 -12.92 -3.37 9.72
N ARG A 50 -12.69 -3.24 8.40
CA ARG A 50 -12.28 -1.98 7.78
C ARG A 50 -13.47 -1.03 7.66
N SER A 51 -13.28 0.24 8.03
CA SER A 51 -14.25 1.28 7.71
C SER A 51 -14.34 1.53 6.20
N ASN A 52 -15.44 2.13 5.73
CA ASN A 52 -15.60 2.50 4.33
C ASN A 52 -14.45 3.37 3.81
N THR A 53 -13.98 4.33 4.64
CA THR A 53 -12.81 5.15 4.30
C THR A 53 -11.54 4.32 4.19
N GLN A 54 -11.31 3.38 5.10
CA GLN A 54 -10.13 2.50 5.01
C GLN A 54 -10.18 1.65 3.74
N LYS A 55 -11.37 1.18 3.34
CA LYS A 55 -11.55 0.48 2.05
C LYS A 55 -11.19 1.38 0.87
N GLN A 56 -11.58 2.66 0.89
CA GLN A 56 -11.21 3.65 -0.14
C GLN A 56 -9.70 3.93 -0.19
N PHE A 57 -9.05 4.09 0.98
CA PHE A 57 -7.60 4.24 1.05
C PHE A 57 -6.91 3.03 0.43
N HIS A 58 -7.30 1.82 0.83
CA HIS A 58 -6.68 0.61 0.31
C HIS A 58 -6.91 0.42 -1.19
N ASP A 59 -8.07 0.77 -1.72
CA ASP A 59 -8.30 0.68 -3.18
C ASP A 59 -7.43 1.69 -3.94
N SER A 60 -7.34 2.93 -3.44
CA SER A 60 -6.38 3.92 -3.96
C SER A 60 -4.95 3.38 -3.87
N PHE A 61 -4.64 2.69 -2.77
CA PHE A 61 -3.31 2.16 -2.60
C PHE A 61 -2.99 1.03 -3.60
N LEU A 62 -3.94 0.11 -3.79
CA LEU A 62 -3.81 -0.97 -4.78
C LEU A 62 -3.65 -0.42 -6.20
N ASN A 63 -4.37 0.66 -6.54
CA ASN A 63 -4.20 1.35 -7.82
C ASN A 63 -2.75 1.85 -7.99
N ALA A 64 -2.23 2.59 -7.01
CA ALA A 64 -0.86 3.13 -7.09
C ALA A 64 0.23 2.04 -7.14
N CYS A 65 -0.02 0.90 -6.49
CA CYS A 65 0.85 -0.26 -6.52
C CYS A 65 0.66 -1.16 -7.76
N CYS A 66 -0.33 -0.90 -8.61
CA CYS A 66 -0.74 -1.84 -9.65
C CYS A 66 0.44 -2.23 -10.56
N ARG A 67 1.22 -1.26 -11.05
CA ARG A 67 2.39 -1.56 -11.91
C ARG A 67 3.44 -2.43 -11.21
N PHE A 68 3.65 -2.23 -9.92
CA PHE A 68 4.56 -3.04 -9.12
C PHE A 68 4.01 -4.46 -8.90
N LEU A 69 2.72 -4.61 -8.62
CA LEU A 69 2.13 -5.94 -8.39
C LEU A 69 2.26 -6.87 -9.59
N PHE A 70 2.21 -6.30 -10.80
CA PHE A 70 2.30 -7.01 -12.08
C PHE A 70 3.70 -6.99 -12.70
N SER A 71 4.73 -6.47 -12.00
CA SER A 71 6.08 -6.35 -12.57
C SER A 71 6.77 -7.69 -12.83
N ASP A 72 6.30 -8.75 -12.15
CA ASP A 72 6.84 -10.11 -12.25
C ASP A 72 6.01 -11.02 -13.19
N ASP A 73 5.01 -10.46 -13.90
CA ASP A 73 4.19 -11.24 -14.82
C ASP A 73 5.02 -11.62 -16.06
N THR A 74 4.94 -12.88 -16.47
CA THR A 74 5.66 -13.40 -17.65
C THR A 74 5.23 -12.70 -18.94
N ASN A 75 3.95 -12.35 -19.04
CA ASN A 75 3.39 -11.63 -20.18
C ASN A 75 3.12 -10.19 -19.76
N ALA A 76 3.33 -9.26 -20.70
CA ALA A 76 2.99 -7.87 -20.47
C ALA A 76 1.50 -7.74 -20.10
N PRO A 77 1.16 -7.16 -18.93
CA PRO A 77 -0.22 -7.03 -18.50
C PRO A 77 -0.97 -5.99 -19.34
N ASP A 78 -2.24 -6.27 -19.67
CA ASP A 78 -3.14 -5.27 -20.22
C ASP A 78 -3.70 -4.39 -19.09
N PHE A 79 -3.06 -3.25 -18.91
CA PHE A 79 -3.46 -2.28 -17.89
C PHE A 79 -4.83 -1.66 -18.14
N THR A 80 -5.33 -1.63 -19.39
CA THR A 80 -6.67 -1.13 -19.71
C THR A 80 -7.73 -2.06 -19.11
N ASP A 81 -7.58 -3.37 -19.33
CA ASP A 81 -8.49 -4.38 -18.80
C ASP A 81 -8.44 -4.43 -17.27
N ILE A 82 -7.23 -4.33 -16.70
CA ILE A 82 -7.04 -4.31 -15.23
C ILE A 82 -7.74 -3.09 -14.63
N MET A 83 -7.61 -1.91 -15.24
CA MET A 83 -8.30 -0.70 -14.79
C MET A 83 -9.81 -0.86 -14.86
N GLN A 84 -10.33 -1.37 -16.00
CA GLN A 84 -11.76 -1.58 -16.18
C GLN A 84 -12.34 -2.58 -15.16
N ALA A 85 -11.63 -3.67 -14.89
CA ALA A 85 -12.03 -4.69 -13.92
C ALA A 85 -12.06 -4.18 -12.48
N ASN A 86 -11.20 -3.20 -12.14
CA ASN A 86 -11.15 -2.60 -10.80
C ASN A 86 -11.95 -1.30 -10.67
N GLY A 87 -12.47 -0.75 -11.76
CA GLY A 87 -13.16 0.55 -11.77
C GLY A 87 -12.21 1.72 -11.53
N TRP A 88 -10.99 1.64 -12.04
CA TRP A 88 -9.97 2.68 -11.92
C TRP A 88 -9.93 3.58 -13.15
N ASP A 89 -9.85 4.89 -12.94
CA ASP A 89 -9.81 5.89 -14.02
C ASP A 89 -8.40 6.11 -14.58
N ASP A 90 -7.37 5.86 -13.77
CA ASP A 90 -5.95 5.97 -14.14
C ASP A 90 -5.08 5.01 -13.30
N LEU A 91 -3.78 4.97 -13.60
CA LEU A 91 -2.76 4.21 -12.85
C LEU A 91 -1.68 5.15 -12.30
N ARG A 92 -2.09 6.22 -11.62
CA ARG A 92 -1.15 7.10 -10.93
C ARG A 92 -0.46 6.33 -9.81
N GLN A 93 0.87 6.32 -9.86
CA GLN A 93 1.70 5.67 -8.84
C GLN A 93 1.80 6.49 -7.54
N GLN A 94 1.07 7.60 -7.41
CA GLN A 94 1.12 8.52 -6.28
C GLN A 94 -0.29 8.76 -5.75
N VAL A 95 -0.47 8.51 -4.46
CA VAL A 95 -1.74 8.77 -3.77
C VAL A 95 -1.51 9.74 -2.64
N LEU A 96 -2.41 10.72 -2.53
CA LEU A 96 -2.43 11.75 -1.50
C LEU A 96 -3.72 11.68 -0.69
N CYS A 97 -3.63 11.42 0.62
CA CYS A 97 -4.82 11.23 1.47
C CYS A 97 -4.95 12.29 2.57
N MET A 98 -5.44 13.49 2.27
CA MET A 98 -5.71 14.51 3.29
C MET A 98 -6.96 14.18 4.10
N THR A 99 -6.82 13.92 5.41
CA THR A 99 -7.97 13.66 6.29
C THR A 99 -7.77 14.14 7.74
N PRO A 100 -8.87 14.39 8.51
CA PRO A 100 -8.80 14.90 9.89
C PRO A 100 -8.06 14.00 10.88
N ARG A 101 -7.78 14.51 12.09
CA ARG A 101 -7.14 13.74 13.17
C ARG A 101 -7.99 12.52 13.56
N ARG A 102 -7.34 11.40 13.91
CA ARG A 102 -7.98 10.12 14.35
C ARG A 102 -8.90 9.45 13.33
N PHE A 103 -8.76 9.76 12.04
CA PHE A 103 -9.58 9.18 10.96
C PHE A 103 -9.19 7.75 10.54
N GLY A 104 -8.51 6.98 11.40
CA GLY A 104 -8.13 5.59 11.13
C GLY A 104 -7.02 5.37 10.10
N LYS A 105 -6.27 6.42 9.74
CA LYS A 105 -5.17 6.38 8.75
C LYS A 105 -4.07 5.39 9.13
N THR A 106 -3.46 5.56 10.31
CA THR A 106 -2.33 4.73 10.77
C THR A 106 -2.68 3.24 10.75
N THR A 107 -3.92 2.89 11.10
CA THR A 107 -4.44 1.53 10.99
C THR A 107 -4.55 1.07 9.54
N ALA A 108 -5.07 1.90 8.63
CA ALA A 108 -5.13 1.57 7.21
C ALA A 108 -3.72 1.30 6.65
N VAL A 109 -2.75 2.18 6.93
CA VAL A 109 -1.36 2.01 6.50
C VAL A 109 -0.80 0.70 7.04
N SER A 110 -0.97 0.44 8.34
CA SER A 110 -0.43 -0.77 8.96
C SER A 110 -1.03 -2.05 8.37
N MET A 111 -2.35 -2.06 8.10
CA MET A 111 -3.04 -3.19 7.44
C MET A 111 -2.52 -3.41 6.03
N TYR A 112 -2.33 -2.33 5.27
CA TYR A 112 -1.85 -2.42 3.89
C TYR A 112 -0.40 -2.89 3.81
N VAL A 113 0.50 -2.30 4.61
CA VAL A 113 1.91 -2.72 4.72
C VAL A 113 2.01 -4.21 5.02
N ALA A 114 1.26 -4.67 6.03
CA ALA A 114 1.25 -6.07 6.43
C ALA A 114 0.73 -6.98 5.29
N ALA A 115 -0.38 -6.61 4.65
CA ALA A 115 -0.97 -7.40 3.58
C ALA A 115 -0.07 -7.51 2.34
N ILE A 116 0.62 -6.43 1.97
CA ILE A 116 1.61 -6.45 0.89
C ILE A 116 2.80 -7.33 1.27
N ALA A 117 3.39 -7.13 2.45
CA ALA A 117 4.58 -7.86 2.87
C ALA A 117 4.33 -9.37 2.97
N TRP A 118 3.10 -9.75 3.30
CA TRP A 118 2.68 -11.14 3.43
C TRP A 118 2.59 -11.89 2.09
N HIS A 119 2.18 -11.20 1.02
CA HIS A 119 1.90 -11.81 -0.29
C HIS A 119 2.89 -11.46 -1.40
N VAL A 120 3.67 -10.39 -1.22
CA VAL A 120 4.54 -9.86 -2.25
C VAL A 120 5.96 -9.67 -1.67
N PRO A 121 6.98 -10.36 -2.21
CA PRO A 121 8.37 -10.02 -1.96
C PRO A 121 8.62 -8.58 -2.36
N SER A 122 8.89 -7.73 -1.38
CA SER A 122 8.91 -6.27 -1.55
C SER A 122 9.84 -5.63 -0.54
N GLU A 123 10.32 -4.44 -0.87
CA GLU A 123 11.00 -3.56 0.09
C GLU A 123 10.12 -2.36 0.32
N GLN A 124 9.72 -2.15 1.57
CA GLN A 124 8.76 -1.14 1.97
C GLN A 124 9.42 -0.19 2.96
N ALA A 125 9.33 1.11 2.73
CA ALA A 125 9.91 2.14 3.58
C ALA A 125 8.82 3.02 4.18
N ILE A 126 8.75 3.10 5.50
CA ILE A 126 7.82 3.94 6.25
C ILE A 126 8.59 5.10 6.85
N PHE A 127 8.18 6.32 6.54
CA PHE A 127 8.72 7.55 7.10
C PHE A 127 7.69 8.18 8.02
N SER A 128 8.05 8.42 9.28
CA SER A 128 7.19 9.04 10.30
C SER A 128 7.91 10.18 11.00
N THR A 129 7.15 11.13 11.55
CA THR A 129 7.62 12.39 12.18
C THR A 129 8.71 12.23 13.26
N GLY A 130 8.79 11.08 13.93
CA GLY A 130 9.86 10.80 14.88
C GLY A 130 9.93 9.34 15.31
N ARG A 131 10.99 8.99 16.06
CA ARG A 131 11.31 7.59 16.42
C ARG A 131 10.16 6.87 17.13
N ARG A 132 9.44 7.55 18.03
CA ARG A 132 8.32 6.95 18.75
C ARG A 132 7.15 6.60 17.81
N ALA A 133 6.86 7.47 16.84
CA ALA A 133 5.80 7.22 15.86
C ALA A 133 6.19 6.08 14.93
N SER A 134 7.43 6.10 14.41
CA SER A 134 7.95 5.08 13.50
C SER A 134 7.96 3.68 14.14
N SER A 135 8.44 3.56 15.39
CA SER A 135 8.47 2.27 16.11
C SER A 135 7.06 1.77 16.44
N LYS A 136 6.15 2.65 16.87
CA LYS A 136 4.76 2.25 17.19
C LYS A 136 4.00 1.76 15.97
N LEU A 137 4.18 2.38 14.81
CA LEU A 137 3.56 1.93 13.57
C LEU A 137 4.13 0.56 13.16
N LEU A 138 5.44 0.36 13.26
CA LEU A 138 6.07 -0.92 12.95
C LEU A 138 5.61 -2.04 13.90
N GLU A 139 5.48 -1.75 15.19
CA GLU A 139 4.90 -2.68 16.18
C GLU A 139 3.46 -3.06 15.82
N GLN A 140 2.65 -2.09 15.36
CA GLN A 140 1.30 -2.36 14.88
C GLN A 140 1.29 -3.27 13.65
N VAL A 141 2.20 -3.06 12.69
CA VAL A 141 2.38 -3.93 11.53
C VAL A 141 2.77 -5.34 11.96
N LEU A 142 3.73 -5.48 12.89
CA LEU A 142 4.14 -6.79 13.42
C LEU A 142 2.97 -7.51 14.10
N GLY A 143 2.18 -6.78 14.90
CA GLY A 143 0.99 -7.33 15.55
C GLY A 143 -0.06 -7.83 14.55
N LEU A 144 -0.24 -7.12 13.43
CA LEU A 144 -1.13 -7.56 12.35
C LEU A 144 -0.60 -8.79 11.63
N LEU A 145 0.70 -8.83 11.33
CA LEU A 145 1.35 -9.98 10.69
C LEU A 145 1.20 -11.25 11.54
N ARG A 146 1.38 -11.16 12.86
CA ARG A 146 1.24 -12.30 13.80
C ARG A 146 -0.17 -12.88 13.88
N LYS A 147 -1.19 -12.17 13.39
CA LYS A 147 -2.55 -12.72 13.27
C LYS A 147 -2.70 -13.66 12.08
N LEU A 148 -1.79 -13.61 11.11
CA LEU A 148 -1.86 -14.43 9.92
C LEU A 148 -1.37 -15.85 10.22
N PRO A 149 -2.02 -16.89 9.66
CA PRO A 149 -1.61 -18.27 9.88
C PRO A 149 -0.17 -18.53 9.44
N GLY A 150 0.64 -19.17 10.30
CA GLY A 150 2.04 -19.48 10.00
C GLY A 150 2.98 -18.27 10.01
N ALA A 151 2.58 -17.17 10.66
CA ALA A 151 3.40 -15.95 10.72
C ALA A 151 4.74 -16.18 11.43
N ASP A 152 4.77 -16.92 12.53
CA ASP A 152 5.98 -17.13 13.33
C ASP A 152 7.08 -17.88 12.54
N ASP A 153 6.69 -18.77 11.61
CA ASP A 153 7.63 -19.49 10.74
C ASP A 153 8.19 -18.60 9.62
N ARG A 154 7.44 -17.57 9.22
CA ARG A 154 7.79 -16.68 8.11
C ARG A 154 8.52 -15.41 8.55
N ILE A 155 8.35 -14.96 9.79
CA ILE A 155 9.03 -13.78 10.30
C ILE A 155 10.46 -14.15 10.67
N VAL A 156 11.41 -13.78 9.81
CA VAL A 156 12.83 -14.11 9.96
C VAL A 156 13.54 -13.16 10.93
N LYS A 157 13.12 -11.89 10.93
CA LYS A 157 13.70 -10.85 11.78
C LYS A 157 12.64 -9.81 12.09
N ALA A 158 12.56 -9.37 13.35
CA ALA A 158 11.74 -8.24 13.75
C ALA A 158 12.43 -7.46 14.87
N ASN A 159 12.60 -6.16 14.69
CA ASN A 159 13.07 -5.24 15.71
C ASN A 159 12.33 -3.89 15.60
N GLN A 160 12.79 -2.85 16.30
CA GLN A 160 12.14 -1.54 16.34
C GLN A 160 12.24 -0.73 15.03
N GLU A 161 13.06 -1.17 14.08
CA GLU A 161 13.35 -0.47 12.82
C GLU A 161 13.00 -1.30 11.57
N MET A 162 12.98 -2.64 11.66
CA MET A 162 12.74 -3.50 10.51
C MET A 162 12.01 -4.81 10.83
N ILE A 163 11.24 -5.31 9.86
CA ILE A 163 10.62 -6.64 9.85
C ILE A 163 10.95 -7.34 8.53
N TRP A 164 11.41 -8.59 8.59
CA TRP A 164 11.72 -9.43 7.43
C TRP A 164 10.80 -10.65 7.40
N ILE A 165 10.20 -10.90 6.24
CA ILE A 165 9.27 -12.01 6.02
C ILE A 165 9.81 -12.87 4.87
N SER A 166 9.90 -14.18 5.09
CA SER A 166 10.29 -15.14 4.07
C SER A 166 9.12 -15.45 3.12
N HIS A 167 9.49 -15.64 1.85
CA HIS A 167 8.59 -16.06 0.78
C HIS A 167 9.15 -17.31 0.10
N PRO A 168 8.29 -18.10 -0.58
CA PRO A 168 8.74 -19.23 -1.39
C PRO A 168 9.85 -18.85 -2.37
N GLY A 169 10.78 -19.78 -2.61
CA GLY A 169 11.93 -19.55 -3.49
C GLY A 169 13.02 -18.67 -2.89
N GLY A 170 13.07 -18.51 -1.57
CA GLY A 170 14.12 -17.76 -0.86
C GLY A 170 14.01 -16.24 -0.99
N LYS A 171 12.92 -15.74 -1.58
CA LYS A 171 12.66 -14.30 -1.68
C LYS A 171 12.26 -13.74 -0.31
N LEU A 172 12.47 -12.43 -0.12
CA LEU A 172 12.16 -11.73 1.13
C LEU A 172 11.24 -10.54 0.87
N ALA A 173 10.36 -10.27 1.84
CA ALA A 173 9.77 -8.96 2.02
C ALA A 173 10.41 -8.28 3.22
N LYS A 174 10.81 -7.02 3.05
CA LYS A 174 11.41 -6.17 4.10
C LYS A 174 10.54 -4.96 4.32
N ILE A 175 10.19 -4.70 5.57
CA ILE A 175 9.55 -3.47 6.00
C ILE A 175 10.57 -2.74 6.86
N SER A 176 10.92 -1.52 6.47
CA SER A 176 11.80 -0.64 7.23
C SER A 176 11.02 0.59 7.68
N SER A 177 11.23 1.02 8.92
CA SER A 177 10.58 2.18 9.51
C SER A 177 11.63 3.19 9.97
N TYR A 178 11.49 4.42 9.50
CA TYR A 178 12.47 5.47 9.64
C TYR A 178 11.88 6.69 10.34
N PRO A 179 12.55 7.24 11.36
CA PRO A 179 12.23 8.58 11.82
C PRO A 179 12.67 9.58 10.74
N SER A 180 11.86 10.61 10.50
CA SER A 180 12.09 11.65 9.50
C SER A 180 13.27 12.57 9.87
N CYS A 181 14.49 12.06 9.70
CA CYS A 181 15.75 12.79 9.84
C CYS A 181 16.56 12.65 8.54
N ALA A 182 16.53 13.67 7.68
CA ALA A 182 17.12 13.62 6.33
C ALA A 182 18.60 13.16 6.32
N LYS A 183 19.38 13.53 7.34
CA LYS A 183 20.81 13.20 7.45
C LYS A 183 21.10 11.69 7.51
N THR A 184 20.18 10.90 8.06
CA THR A 184 20.37 9.45 8.26
C THR A 184 19.69 8.61 7.19
N LEU A 185 19.07 9.23 6.18
CA LEU A 185 18.18 8.55 5.23
C LEU A 185 18.71 8.54 3.79
N ARG A 186 19.92 9.03 3.55
CA ARG A 186 20.57 8.91 2.23
C ARG A 186 20.87 7.44 1.92
N GLY A 187 20.45 6.99 0.74
CA GLY A 187 20.63 5.60 0.29
C GLY A 187 19.54 4.62 0.77
N VAL A 188 18.51 5.10 1.48
CA VAL A 188 17.31 4.30 1.77
C VAL A 188 16.48 4.19 0.50
N GLY A 189 16.00 2.98 0.18
CA GLY A 189 15.15 2.71 -0.97
C GLY A 189 13.97 1.81 -0.61
N GLY A 190 13.10 1.60 -1.58
CA GLY A 190 11.98 0.68 -1.46
C GLY A 190 11.13 0.69 -2.73
N HIS A 191 10.49 -0.44 -3.01
CA HIS A 191 9.47 -0.54 -4.05
C HIS A 191 8.24 0.28 -3.67
N ILE A 192 7.99 0.41 -2.36
CA ILE A 192 6.82 1.06 -1.80
C ILE A 192 7.24 2.00 -0.67
N ILE A 193 6.85 3.26 -0.77
CA ILE A 193 7.19 4.29 0.21
C ILE A 193 5.92 4.82 0.86
N TYR A 194 5.86 4.83 2.19
CA TYR A 194 4.78 5.39 2.98
C TYR A 194 5.29 6.59 3.76
N MET A 195 4.62 7.72 3.60
CA MET A 195 4.93 8.93 4.34
C MET A 195 3.79 9.22 5.32
N GLU A 196 3.97 8.87 6.59
CA GLU A 196 2.98 9.05 7.64
C GLU A 196 3.19 10.38 8.37
N GLU A 197 2.10 11.11 8.61
CA GLU A 197 2.15 12.47 9.16
C GLU A 197 2.98 13.45 8.33
N ALA A 198 2.89 13.33 7.00
CA ALA A 198 3.73 14.08 6.07
C ALA A 198 3.63 15.61 6.14
N ALA A 199 2.53 16.17 6.65
CA ALA A 199 2.42 17.61 6.89
C ALA A 199 3.35 18.12 8.00
N PHE A 200 3.81 17.24 8.88
CA PHE A 200 4.70 17.56 10.01
C PHE A 200 6.12 17.06 9.80
N MET A 201 6.42 16.45 8.65
CA MET A 201 7.76 16.04 8.31
C MET A 201 8.60 17.24 7.86
N ASP A 202 9.89 17.20 8.17
CA ASP A 202 10.85 18.17 7.65
C ASP A 202 10.86 18.13 6.11
N LEU A 203 10.70 19.29 5.48
CA LEU A 203 10.75 19.44 4.02
C LEU A 203 12.06 18.90 3.43
N ALA A 204 13.16 18.93 4.19
CA ALA A 204 14.42 18.34 3.78
C ALA A 204 14.29 16.83 3.51
N VAL A 205 13.46 16.10 4.26
CA VAL A 205 13.19 14.68 3.98
C VAL A 205 12.51 14.53 2.62
N PHE A 206 11.55 15.41 2.32
CA PHE A 206 10.87 15.37 1.03
C PHE A 206 11.84 15.62 -0.14
N TYR A 207 12.63 16.69 -0.09
CA TYR A 207 13.51 17.05 -1.20
C TYR A 207 14.78 16.20 -1.30
N GLU A 208 15.38 15.81 -0.18
CA GLU A 208 16.66 15.06 -0.19
C GLU A 208 16.50 13.55 -0.25
N VAL A 209 15.35 13.00 0.16
CA VAL A 209 15.12 11.55 0.24
C VAL A 209 14.02 11.12 -0.71
N ILE A 210 12.86 11.78 -0.64
CA ILE A 210 11.66 11.31 -1.33
C ILE A 210 11.70 11.63 -2.82
N VAL A 211 12.03 12.86 -3.21
CA VAL A 211 12.09 13.26 -4.63
C VAL A 211 13.06 12.37 -5.43
N PRO A 212 14.28 12.08 -4.97
CA PRO A 212 15.16 11.13 -5.66
C PRO A 212 14.57 9.73 -5.81
N LEU A 213 13.80 9.26 -4.82
CA LEU A 213 13.15 7.95 -4.88
C LEU A 213 11.96 7.88 -5.84
N LEU A 214 11.36 9.03 -6.16
CA LEU A 214 10.29 9.15 -7.16
C LEU A 214 10.79 8.99 -8.60
N GLU A 215 12.07 9.26 -8.86
CA GLU A 215 12.67 9.15 -10.21
C GLU A 215 12.90 7.70 -10.66
N VAL A 216 12.80 6.74 -9.73
CA VAL A 216 13.00 5.32 -10.01
C VAL A 216 11.74 4.71 -10.66
N ARG A 217 11.85 4.32 -11.94
CA ARG A 217 10.76 3.93 -12.86
C ARG A 217 9.76 2.85 -12.41
N LEU A 218 10.04 2.07 -11.36
CA LEU A 218 9.21 0.92 -10.94
C LEU A 218 8.62 1.02 -9.53
N ASN A 219 8.85 2.12 -8.81
CA ASN A 219 8.34 2.26 -7.46
C ASN A 219 6.86 2.66 -7.45
N GLY A 220 6.06 1.99 -6.61
CA GLY A 220 4.75 2.50 -6.16
C GLY A 220 4.96 3.48 -5.02
N PHE A 221 4.34 4.65 -5.05
CA PHE A 221 4.60 5.71 -4.08
C PHE A 221 3.33 6.11 -3.31
N PHE A 222 3.43 6.15 -1.98
CA PHE A 222 2.30 6.43 -1.09
C PHE A 222 2.59 7.64 -0.21
N LEU A 223 2.00 8.77 -0.58
CA LEU A 223 2.10 10.00 0.20
C LEU A 223 0.88 10.15 1.11
N LEU A 224 0.99 9.70 2.34
CA LEU A 224 -0.11 9.79 3.30
C LEU A 224 -0.03 11.09 4.12
N LEU A 225 -0.46 12.20 3.49
CA LEU A 225 -0.57 13.48 4.19
C LEU A 225 -1.65 13.47 5.27
N THR A 226 -1.26 13.54 6.54
CA THR A 226 -2.19 13.99 7.56
C THR A 226 -2.35 15.51 7.44
N GLY A 227 -3.47 16.00 6.93
CA GLY A 227 -3.83 17.41 7.06
C GLY A 227 -4.16 17.72 8.52
N CYS A 228 -3.53 18.75 9.09
CA CYS A 228 -3.88 19.30 10.38
C CYS A 228 -4.65 20.61 10.17
N SER A 229 -5.80 20.72 10.80
CA SER A 229 -6.26 21.95 11.44
C SER A 229 -7.52 21.63 12.24
N ASP A 230 -7.55 22.20 13.45
CA ASP A 230 -8.55 22.05 14.51
C ASP A 230 -9.98 22.39 14.10
#